data_AF-X1JBA8-F1
#
_entry.id   AF-X1JBA8-F1
#
_cell.length_a   1.000
_cell.length_b   1.000
_cell.length_c   1.000
_cell.angle_alpha   90.00
_cell.angle_beta   90.00
_cell.angle_gamma   90.00
#
_symmetry.space_group_name_H-M   'P 1'
#
loop_
_entity.id
_entity.type
_entity.pdbx_description
1 polymer ?
#
loop_
_entity_poly.entity_id
_entity_poly.type
_entity_poly.pdbx_seq_one_letter_code
_entity_poly.pdbx_strand_id
1 'polypeptide(L)'
;EKAKDLVRMAVAKAARLEPLQRLRLSVIPRGLVIGGGISGMAAALSLARQGFEVYLVEKEKELGGLMKKIHYTLVGNSSHTQHNQVWLEDKLLSQNLIVY
;
A
#
# COMPACT_ATOMS: atom_id res chain seq x y z
N GLU A 1 34.09 -31.79 8.37
CA GLU A 1 34.38 -31.60 6.94
C GLU A 1 33.51 -30.55 6.23
N LYS A 2 32.19 -30.72 6.05
CA LYS A 2 31.30 -29.76 5.34
C LYS A 2 31.52 -28.25 5.64
N ALA A 3 31.73 -27.90 6.90
CA ALA A 3 31.97 -26.50 7.29
C ALA A 3 33.28 -25.93 6.69
N LYS A 4 34.34 -26.74 6.64
CA LYS A 4 35.63 -26.35 6.05
C LYS A 4 35.49 -26.08 4.55
N ASP A 5 34.68 -26.90 3.86
CA ASP A 5 34.46 -26.74 2.43
C ASP A 5 33.63 -25.49 2.11
N LEU A 6 32.59 -25.19 2.90
CA LEU A 6 31.81 -23.96 2.74
C LEU A 6 32.66 -22.71 2.94
N VAL A 7 33.54 -22.72 3.95
CA VAL A 7 34.48 -21.62 4.18
C VAL A 7 35.46 -21.49 3.01
N ARG A 8 36.03 -22.61 2.53
CA ARG A 8 36.95 -22.61 1.38
C ARG A 8 36.28 -22.04 0.12
N MET A 9 35.02 -22.42 -0.13
CA MET A 9 34.21 -21.91 -1.23
C MET A 9 33.91 -20.41 -1.08
N ALA A 10 33.55 -19.95 0.13
CA ALA A 10 33.28 -18.54 0.39
C ALA A 10 34.51 -17.66 0.17
N VAL A 11 35.69 -18.11 0.63
CA VAL A 11 36.97 -17.43 0.42
C VAL A 11 37.33 -17.37 -1.06
N ALA A 12 37.18 -18.49 -1.79
CA ALA A 12 37.44 -18.53 -3.23
C ALA A 12 36.52 -17.58 -4.02
N LYS A 13 35.25 -17.44 -3.60
CA LYS A 13 34.31 -16.47 -4.18
C LYS A 13 34.70 -15.03 -3.86
N ALA A 14 35.03 -14.74 -2.60
CA ALA A 14 35.40 -13.41 -2.14
C ALA A 14 36.66 -12.88 -2.85
N ALA A 15 37.64 -13.76 -3.10
CA ALA A 15 38.88 -13.42 -3.80
C ALA A 15 38.69 -12.97 -5.26
N ARG A 16 37.53 -13.25 -5.87
CA ARG A 16 37.19 -12.88 -7.26
C ARG A 16 36.03 -11.90 -7.34
N LEU A 17 35.61 -11.29 -6.23
CA LEU A 17 34.56 -10.27 -6.25
C LEU A 17 35.07 -9.00 -6.92
N GLU A 18 34.31 -8.50 -7.88
CA GLU A 18 34.49 -7.17 -8.43
C GLU A 18 33.63 -6.16 -7.67
N PRO A 19 34.06 -4.89 -7.54
CA PRO A 19 33.24 -3.85 -6.93
C PRO A 19 31.91 -3.69 -7.68
N LEU A 20 30.81 -4.04 -7.01
CA LEU A 20 29.47 -3.80 -7.54
C LEU A 20 29.16 -2.31 -7.51
N GLN A 21 28.82 -1.74 -8.66
CA GLN A 21 28.29 -0.39 -8.71
C GLN A 21 26.90 -0.38 -8.07
N ARG A 22 26.70 0.45 -7.05
CA ARG A 22 25.37 0.66 -6.48
C ARG A 22 24.52 1.38 -7.52
N LEU A 23 23.57 0.66 -8.11
CA LEU A 23 22.58 1.24 -8.99
C LEU A 23 21.71 2.22 -8.17
N ARG A 24 21.86 3.52 -8.43
CA ARG A 24 20.96 4.54 -7.89
C ARG A 24 19.78 4.65 -8.84
N LEU A 25 18.71 3.92 -8.54
CA LEU A 25 17.45 4.08 -9.23
C LEU A 25 16.68 5.24 -8.60
N SER A 26 16.10 6.10 -9.43
CA SER A 26 15.18 7.13 -8.97
C SER A 26 13.87 6.49 -8.54
N VAL A 27 13.39 6.88 -7.37
CA VAL A 27 12.04 6.50 -6.91
C VAL A 27 11.08 7.58 -7.38
N ILE A 28 10.03 7.16 -8.07
CA ILE A 28 8.91 8.02 -8.42
C ILE A 28 8.05 8.16 -7.15
N PRO A 29 7.83 9.38 -6.60
CA PRO A 29 7.12 9.59 -5.34
C PRO A 29 5.61 9.50 -5.55
N ARG A 30 5.13 8.36 -6.05
CA ARG A 30 3.72 8.07 -6.32
C ARG A 30 3.35 6.69 -5.80
N GLY A 31 2.14 6.56 -5.27
CA GLY A 31 1.62 5.31 -4.72
C GLY A 31 0.50 4.72 -5.58
N LEU A 32 0.41 3.40 -5.66
CA LEU A 32 -0.73 2.68 -6.22
C LEU A 32 -1.34 1.79 -5.14
N VAL A 33 -2.64 1.96 -4.88
CA VAL A 33 -3.43 1.16 -3.96
C VAL A 33 -4.45 0.39 -4.77
N ILE A 34 -4.49 -0.93 -4.56
CA ILE A 34 -5.42 -1.83 -5.24
C ILE A 34 -6.42 -2.34 -4.20
N GLY A 35 -7.71 -2.11 -4.47
CA GLY A 35 -8.83 -2.41 -3.59
C GLY A 35 -9.33 -1.17 -2.85
N GLY A 36 -10.55 -0.74 -3.18
CA GLY A 36 -11.32 0.36 -2.60
C GLY A 36 -12.07 0.00 -1.32
N GLY A 37 -11.67 -1.04 -0.60
CA GLY A 37 -12.21 -1.34 0.73
C GLY A 37 -11.79 -0.31 1.80
N ILE A 38 -12.29 -0.45 3.03
CA ILE A 38 -11.96 0.48 4.13
C ILE A 38 -10.46 0.65 4.37
N SER A 39 -9.70 -0.45 4.29
CA SER A 39 -8.24 -0.43 4.48
C SER A 39 -7.52 0.25 3.32
N GLY A 40 -7.95 0.00 2.08
CA GLY A 40 -7.35 0.60 0.90
C GLY A 40 -7.62 2.10 0.80
N MET A 41 -8.85 2.53 1.06
CA MET A 41 -9.20 3.95 1.14
C MET A 41 -8.41 4.67 2.25
N ALA A 42 -8.28 4.05 3.43
CA ALA A 42 -7.50 4.63 4.53
C ALA A 42 -6.00 4.74 4.19
N ALA A 43 -5.44 3.71 3.54
CA ALA A 43 -4.04 3.72 3.08
C ALA A 43 -3.82 4.80 2.02
N ALA A 44 -4.71 4.90 1.04
CA ALA A 44 -4.63 5.89 -0.02
C ALA A 44 -4.73 7.33 0.53
N LEU A 45 -5.66 7.56 1.45
CA LEU A 45 -5.81 8.86 2.11
C LEU A 45 -4.59 9.21 2.98
N SER A 46 -4.00 8.24 3.66
CA SER A 46 -2.79 8.46 4.48
C SER A 46 -1.60 8.88 3.62
N LEU A 47 -1.42 8.24 2.46
CA LEU A 47 -0.38 8.59 1.50
C LEU A 47 -0.63 9.95 0.84
N ALA A 48 -1.87 10.24 0.45
CA ALA A 48 -2.24 11.53 -0.12
C ALA A 48 -2.03 12.70 0.86
N ARG A 49 -2.34 12.50 2.15
CA ARG A 49 -2.09 13.49 3.21
C ARG A 49 -0.61 13.79 3.43
N GLN A 50 0.27 12.85 3.10
CA GLN A 50 1.71 13.06 3.14
C GLN A 50 2.25 13.78 1.90
N GLY A 51 1.38 14.13 0.95
CA GLY A 51 1.72 14.87 -0.27
C GLY A 51 2.14 13.98 -1.44
N PHE A 52 2.02 12.66 -1.32
CA PHE A 52 2.25 11.76 -2.45
C PHE A 52 1.04 11.76 -3.39
N GLU A 53 1.28 11.69 -4.69
CA GLU A 53 0.21 11.39 -5.65
C GLU A 53 -0.13 9.91 -5.56
N VAL A 54 -1.40 9.60 -5.38
CA VAL A 54 -1.85 8.22 -5.16
C VAL A 54 -2.93 7.85 -6.18
N TYR A 55 -2.82 6.63 -6.69
CA TYR A 55 -3.80 6.00 -7.57
C TYR A 55 -4.51 4.93 -6.74
N LEU A 56 -5.84 5.00 -6.64
CA LEU A 56 -6.66 3.95 -6.00
C LEU A 56 -7.45 3.24 -7.10
N VAL A 57 -7.27 1.92 -7.24
CA VAL A 57 -7.96 1.11 -8.24
C VAL A 57 -8.92 0.15 -7.53
N GLU A 58 -10.20 0.21 -7.85
CA GLU A 58 -11.22 -0.74 -7.40
C GLU A 58 -11.80 -1.49 -8.61
N LYS A 59 -12.09 -2.77 -8.43
CA LYS A 59 -12.69 -3.60 -9.48
C LYS A 59 -14.18 -3.26 -9.64
N GLU A 60 -14.86 -3.01 -8.53
CA GLU A 60 -16.28 -2.71 -8.50
C GLU A 60 -16.55 -1.23 -8.81
N LYS A 61 -17.77 -0.89 -9.23
CA LYS A 61 -18.13 0.48 -9.61
C LYS A 61 -18.10 1.49 -8.47
N GLU A 62 -18.02 1.00 -7.24
CA GLU A 62 -18.17 1.82 -6.06
C GLU A 62 -17.19 1.38 -4.96
N LEU A 63 -16.69 2.34 -4.18
CA LEU A 63 -15.79 2.09 -3.06
C LEU A 63 -16.52 1.52 -1.83
N GLY A 64 -15.78 0.99 -0.86
CA GLY A 64 -16.29 0.50 0.42
C GLY A 64 -16.12 -1.00 0.66
N GLY A 65 -16.00 -1.82 -0.39
CA GLY A 65 -15.81 -3.27 -0.27
C GLY A 65 -16.84 -3.95 0.66
N LEU A 66 -16.37 -4.82 1.56
CA LEU A 66 -17.23 -5.57 2.49
C LEU A 66 -18.03 -4.66 3.45
N MET A 67 -17.55 -3.46 3.75
CA MET A 67 -18.22 -2.52 4.66
C MET A 67 -19.63 -2.18 4.19
N LYS A 68 -19.89 -2.20 2.87
CA LYS A 68 -21.23 -2.01 2.29
C LYS A 68 -22.25 -3.07 2.69
N LYS A 69 -21.78 -4.27 3.04
CA LYS A 69 -22.62 -5.40 3.43
C LYS A 69 -22.78 -5.52 4.95
N ILE A 70 -22.12 -4.67 5.73
CA ILE A 70 -22.13 -4.71 7.20
C ILE A 70 -23.06 -3.60 7.70
N HIS A 71 -24.22 -4.01 8.23
CA HIS A 71 -25.22 -3.09 8.79
C HIS A 71 -25.02 -2.78 10.29
N TYR A 72 -24.19 -3.58 10.98
CA TYR A 72 -23.96 -3.48 12.42
C TYR A 72 -22.50 -3.78 12.74
N THR A 73 -21.84 -2.85 13.42
CA THR A 73 -20.53 -3.06 14.03
C THR A 73 -20.70 -3.68 15.42
N LEU A 74 -19.70 -4.43 15.89
CA LEU A 74 -19.73 -5.10 17.20
C LEU A 74 -19.91 -4.12 18.38
N VAL A 75 -19.52 -2.86 18.18
CA VAL A 75 -19.85 -1.74 19.06
C VAL A 75 -21.11 -1.11 18.48
N GLY A 76 -22.25 -1.29 19.15
CA GLY A 76 -23.62 -1.05 18.66
C GLY A 76 -23.99 0.41 18.34
N ASN A 77 -23.28 1.04 17.41
CA ASN A 77 -23.59 2.35 16.86
C ASN A 77 -23.83 2.22 15.35
N SER A 78 -25.00 1.74 14.96
CA SER A 78 -25.45 1.54 13.57
C SER A 78 -25.78 2.84 12.82
N SER A 79 -25.66 4.01 13.45
CA SER A 79 -25.93 5.32 12.85
C SER A 79 -24.70 6.05 12.27
N HIS A 80 -23.47 5.59 12.54
CA HIS A 80 -22.24 6.26 12.07
C HIS A 80 -21.59 5.63 10.82
N THR A 81 -22.02 4.43 10.43
CA THR A 81 -21.37 3.66 9.35
C THR A 81 -21.61 4.28 7.97
N GLN A 82 -22.83 4.78 7.70
CA GLN A 82 -23.13 5.49 6.45
C GLN A 82 -22.43 6.86 6.39
N HIS A 83 -22.38 7.59 7.52
CA HIS A 83 -21.75 8.91 7.57
C HIS A 83 -20.23 8.85 7.37
N ASN A 84 -19.54 7.84 7.91
CA ASN A 84 -18.10 7.67 7.69
C ASN A 84 -17.73 7.30 6.25
N GLN A 85 -18.62 6.61 5.54
CA GLN A 85 -18.35 6.17 4.17
C GLN A 85 -18.45 7.33 3.18
N VAL A 86 -19.53 8.12 3.27
CA VAL A 86 -19.71 9.34 2.48
C VAL A 86 -18.61 10.37 2.78
N TRP A 87 -18.24 10.53 4.06
CA TRP A 87 -17.17 11.45 4.43
C TRP A 87 -15.79 11.06 3.89
N LEU A 88 -15.51 9.75 3.81
CA LEU A 88 -14.26 9.28 3.19
C LEU A 88 -14.30 9.56 1.70
N GLU A 89 -15.37 9.21 1.00
CA GLU A 89 -15.52 9.48 -0.44
C GLU A 89 -15.35 10.98 -0.77
N ASP A 90 -16.01 11.87 -0.03
CA ASP A 90 -15.86 13.32 -0.19
C ASP A 90 -14.41 13.79 0.05
N LYS A 91 -13.72 13.22 1.04
CA LYS A 91 -12.31 13.55 1.29
C LYS A 91 -11.38 13.01 0.22
N LEU A 92 -11.66 11.82 -0.31
CA LEU A 92 -10.88 11.20 -1.37
C LEU A 92 -10.94 12.07 -2.64
N LEU A 93 -12.10 12.65 -2.95
CA LEU A 93 -12.30 13.57 -4.09
C LEU A 93 -11.59 14.94 -3.92
N SER A 94 -11.19 15.31 -2.71
CA SER A 94 -10.58 16.62 -2.39
C SER A 94 -9.04 16.64 -2.33
N GLN A 95 -8.38 15.48 -2.47
CA GLN A 95 -6.92 15.36 -2.37
C GLN A 95 -6.27 14.94 -3.70
N ASN A 96 -4.93 14.90 -3.76
CA ASN A 96 -4.15 14.37 -4.90
C ASN A 96 -4.29 12.84 -5.04
N LEU A 97 -5.54 12.38 -5.09
CA LEU A 97 -5.91 10.99 -5.17
C LEU A 97 -6.77 10.80 -6.43
N ILE A 98 -6.33 9.89 -7.29
CA ILE A 98 -7.03 9.55 -8.52
C ILE A 98 -7.65 8.16 -8.33
N VAL A 99 -8.97 8.08 -8.46
CA VAL A 99 -9.73 6.84 -8.27
C VAL A 99 -10.11 6.25 -9.62
N TYR A 100 -9.85 4.95 -9.82
CA TYR A 100 -10.14 4.17 -11.02
C TYR A 100 -11.01 2.95 -10.70
#